data_AF-A0A7K0C0P5-F1
#
_entry.id   AF-A0A7K0C0P5-F1
#
_cell.length_a   1.000
_cell.length_b   1.000
_cell.length_c   1.000
_cell.angle_alpha   90.00
_cell.angle_beta   90.00
_cell.angle_gamma   90.00
#
_symmetry.space_group_name_H-M   'P 1'
#
loop_
_entity.id
_entity.type
_entity.pdbx_description
1 polymer ?
#
loop_
_entity_poly.entity_id
_entity_poly.type
_entity_poly.pdbx_seq_one_letter_code
_entity_poly.pdbx_strand_id
1 'polypeptide(L)'
;MRLPKALAAAPPTALRALSRDNAWLGVHAGKKSLAGHWDGRKWSVSELKSAWISSLLPLSGSSVWAFDGDRARHFNGHAWRTVRLPRGSVVHGSDKTSARDAWAVGAQRNDERPMALHWDGKKWQRVTDRAVFGVTGIAPDGSGGVYAATPKGLAHYREGRWTFIKDPKVSGYRLTQLYDLEHIPGTRSLWTIHLFAKGDSSGTLLSRYQA
;
A
#
# COMPACT_ATOMS: atom_id res chain seq x y z
N MET A 1 -10.70 20.73 15.16
CA MET A 1 -10.51 20.50 13.71
C MET A 1 -11.77 19.83 13.17
N ARG A 2 -12.36 20.33 12.08
CA ARG A 2 -13.56 19.75 11.45
C ARG A 2 -13.25 19.38 10.00
N LEU A 3 -13.68 18.21 9.58
CA LEU A 3 -13.52 17.74 8.21
C LEU A 3 -14.41 18.61 7.27
N PRO A 4 -13.92 19.07 6.11
CA PRO A 4 -14.73 19.76 5.12
C PRO A 4 -15.97 18.94 4.74
N LYS A 5 -17.12 19.61 4.54
CA LYS A 5 -18.40 18.94 4.21
C LYS A 5 -18.27 17.99 3.01
N ALA A 6 -17.49 18.37 2.01
CA ALA A 6 -17.25 17.55 0.82
C ALA A 6 -16.54 16.22 1.15
N LEU A 7 -15.59 16.23 2.10
CA LEU A 7 -14.89 15.02 2.55
C LEU A 7 -15.75 14.21 3.54
N ALA A 8 -16.58 14.88 4.34
CA ALA A 8 -17.46 14.23 5.32
C ALA A 8 -18.72 13.59 4.71
N ALA A 9 -19.08 13.96 3.48
CA ALA A 9 -20.29 13.48 2.81
C ALA A 9 -20.15 12.11 2.15
N ALA A 10 -18.98 11.47 2.28
CA ALA A 10 -18.62 10.25 1.56
C ALA A 10 -17.81 9.29 2.44
N PRO A 11 -17.93 7.96 2.23
CA PRO A 11 -17.08 6.99 2.90
C PRO A 11 -15.59 7.23 2.59
N PRO A 12 -14.71 7.16 3.61
CA PRO A 12 -13.28 7.23 3.41
C PRO A 12 -12.76 5.93 2.80
N THR A 13 -11.73 6.05 1.95
CA THR A 13 -11.20 4.92 1.18
C THR A 13 -9.73 4.68 1.42
N ALA A 14 -9.02 5.73 1.82
CA ALA A 14 -7.67 5.62 2.36
C ALA A 14 -7.42 6.79 3.31
N LEU A 15 -6.80 6.52 4.46
CA LEU A 15 -6.23 7.53 5.34
C LEU A 15 -4.73 7.21 5.50
N ARG A 16 -3.89 8.23 5.35
CA ARG A 16 -2.43 8.12 5.50
C ARG A 16 -1.91 9.33 6.26
N ALA A 17 -1.40 9.10 7.47
CA ALA A 17 -0.72 10.14 8.25
C ALA A 17 0.80 10.01 8.05
N LEU A 18 1.45 11.12 7.73
CA LEU A 18 2.91 11.22 7.69
C LEU A 18 3.48 11.84 8.96
N SER A 19 2.71 12.73 9.60
CA SER A 19 3.03 13.36 10.88
C SER A 19 1.76 13.96 11.48
N ARG A 20 1.88 14.57 12.66
CA ARG A 20 0.79 15.37 13.26
C ARG A 20 0.25 16.44 12.31
N ASP A 21 1.14 17.02 11.50
CA ASP A 21 0.85 18.16 10.65
C ASP A 21 0.74 17.78 9.17
N ASN A 22 0.64 16.48 8.87
CA ASN A 22 0.50 16.02 7.51
C ASN A 22 -0.26 14.72 7.40
N ALA A 23 -1.44 14.77 6.78
CA ALA A 23 -2.24 13.60 6.49
C ALA A 23 -2.98 13.74 5.17
N TRP A 24 -3.21 12.62 4.51
CA TRP A 24 -3.97 12.51 3.28
C TRP A 24 -5.18 11.61 3.46
N LEU A 25 -6.32 12.04 2.94
CA LEU A 25 -7.59 11.32 2.99
C LEU A 25 -8.16 11.16 1.58
N GLY A 26 -8.48 9.94 1.19
CA GLY A 26 -9.24 9.63 -0.02
C GLY A 26 -10.70 9.38 0.35
N VAL A 27 -11.63 9.89 -0.46
CA VAL A 27 -13.07 9.63 -0.33
C VAL A 27 -13.70 9.40 -1.68
N HIS A 28 -14.76 8.58 -1.75
CA HIS A 28 -15.55 8.39 -2.98
C HIS A 28 -16.88 9.13 -2.89
N ALA A 29 -17.03 10.17 -3.70
CA ALA A 29 -18.20 11.03 -3.74
C ALA A 29 -18.99 10.79 -5.05
N GLY A 30 -19.68 9.65 -5.13
CA GLY A 30 -20.48 9.28 -6.30
C GLY A 30 -19.61 8.91 -7.51
N LYS A 31 -19.69 9.68 -8.60
CA LYS A 31 -18.91 9.44 -9.84
C LYS A 31 -17.49 10.04 -9.81
N LYS A 32 -17.10 10.63 -8.70
CA LYS A 32 -15.80 11.28 -8.50
C LYS A 32 -15.19 10.86 -7.17
N SER A 33 -13.89 11.06 -7.05
CA SER A 33 -13.15 10.85 -5.81
C SER A 33 -12.50 12.15 -5.39
N LEU A 34 -12.37 12.38 -4.09
CA LEU A 34 -11.68 13.56 -3.57
C LEU A 34 -10.43 13.12 -2.80
N ALA A 35 -9.39 13.93 -2.89
CA ALA A 35 -8.21 13.84 -2.05
C ALA A 35 -8.18 15.05 -1.11
N GLY A 36 -8.27 14.78 0.18
CA GLY A 36 -8.07 15.75 1.25
C GLY A 36 -6.61 15.77 1.69
N HIS A 37 -6.06 16.97 1.92
CA HIS A 37 -4.73 17.15 2.50
C HIS A 37 -4.81 18.02 3.76
N TRP A 38 -4.35 17.47 4.87
CA TRP A 38 -4.16 18.17 6.13
C TRP A 38 -2.75 18.75 6.21
N ASP A 39 -2.64 20.05 6.48
CA ASP A 39 -1.37 20.79 6.58
C ASP A 39 -0.96 21.15 8.02
N GLY A 40 -1.60 20.53 9.02
CA GLY A 40 -1.43 20.87 10.44
C GLY A 40 -2.38 21.96 10.94
N ARG A 41 -3.07 22.66 10.05
CA ARG A 41 -4.00 23.75 10.40
C ARG A 41 -5.37 23.58 9.77
N LYS A 42 -5.42 23.20 8.49
CA LYS A 42 -6.64 23.06 7.71
C LYS A 42 -6.56 21.90 6.72
N TRP A 43 -7.74 21.47 6.29
CA TRP A 43 -7.88 20.56 5.16
C TRP A 43 -8.03 21.37 3.87
N SER A 44 -7.27 20.99 2.85
CA SER A 44 -7.54 21.34 1.46
C SER A 44 -8.18 20.15 0.74
N VAL A 45 -8.99 20.39 -0.29
CA VAL A 45 -9.71 19.36 -1.03
C VAL A 45 -9.40 19.48 -2.51
N SER A 46 -8.95 18.39 -3.12
CA SER A 46 -8.76 18.26 -4.56
C SER A 46 -9.77 17.26 -5.13
N GLU A 47 -10.45 17.63 -6.21
CA GLU A 47 -11.27 16.69 -6.96
C GLU A 47 -10.42 15.89 -7.96
N LEU A 48 -10.52 14.57 -7.88
CA LEU A 48 -9.95 13.66 -8.85
C LEU A 48 -11.05 13.23 -9.81
N LYS A 49 -10.78 13.35 -11.12
CA LYS A 49 -11.66 12.86 -12.20
C LYS A 49 -11.62 11.32 -12.29
N SER A 50 -11.87 10.64 -11.18
CA SER A 50 -11.87 9.19 -11.02
C SER A 50 -13.10 8.73 -10.25
N ALA A 51 -13.73 7.64 -10.70
CA ALA A 51 -14.83 7.00 -9.98
C ALA A 51 -14.39 6.30 -8.69
N TRP A 52 -13.11 5.93 -8.56
CA TRP A 52 -12.59 5.18 -7.41
C TRP A 52 -11.10 5.46 -7.17
N ILE A 53 -10.69 5.48 -5.90
CA ILE A 53 -9.30 5.45 -5.44
C ILE A 53 -9.14 4.18 -4.60
N SER A 54 -8.26 3.27 -5.02
CA SER A 54 -7.95 2.03 -4.32
C SER A 54 -6.90 2.21 -3.23
N SER A 55 -5.93 3.11 -3.45
CA SER A 55 -4.88 3.38 -2.47
C SER A 55 -4.34 4.80 -2.60
N LEU A 56 -3.89 5.35 -1.46
CA LEU A 56 -3.09 6.57 -1.39
C LEU A 56 -1.68 6.24 -0.90
N LEU A 57 -0.68 6.82 -1.56
CA LEU A 57 0.73 6.69 -1.20
C LEU A 57 1.38 8.07 -1.14
N PRO A 58 1.40 8.71 0.04
CA PRO A 58 2.14 9.95 0.23
C PRO A 58 3.65 9.65 0.12
N LEU A 59 4.33 10.30 -0.82
CA LEU A 59 5.80 10.26 -0.94
C LEU A 59 6.49 11.24 0.00
N SER A 60 5.85 12.38 0.25
CA SER A 60 6.29 13.43 1.16
C SER A 60 5.08 14.25 1.63
N GLY A 61 5.31 15.26 2.48
CA GLY A 61 4.24 16.15 2.92
C GLY A 61 3.55 16.93 1.80
N SER A 62 4.17 17.04 0.63
CA SER A 62 3.64 17.74 -0.54
C SER A 62 3.47 16.84 -1.77
N SER A 63 3.83 15.57 -1.70
CA SER A 63 3.76 14.67 -2.86
C SER A 63 2.98 13.41 -2.50
N VAL A 64 1.99 13.05 -3.31
CA VAL A 64 1.15 11.87 -3.07
C VAL A 64 0.70 11.22 -4.37
N TRP A 65 0.67 9.89 -4.37
CA TRP A 65 0.01 9.09 -5.39
C TRP A 65 -1.39 8.72 -4.94
N ALA A 66 -2.33 8.78 -5.88
CA ALA A 66 -3.65 8.17 -5.77
C ALA A 66 -3.78 7.15 -6.89
N PHE A 67 -4.01 5.89 -6.53
CA PHE A 67 -4.21 4.80 -7.49
C PHE A 67 -5.69 4.62 -7.76
N ASP A 68 -6.06 4.64 -9.04
CA ASP A 68 -7.45 4.61 -9.50
C ASP A 68 -7.71 3.50 -10.54
N GLY A 69 -7.46 2.25 -10.14
CA GLY A 69 -7.57 1.10 -11.02
C GLY A 69 -6.35 0.99 -11.93
N ASP A 70 -6.49 1.34 -13.21
CA ASP A 70 -5.40 1.24 -14.21
C ASP A 70 -4.57 2.50 -14.40
N ARG A 71 -4.87 3.53 -13.61
CA ARG A 71 -4.17 4.79 -13.63
C ARG A 71 -3.59 5.08 -12.25
N ALA A 72 -2.64 5.99 -12.25
CA ALA A 72 -2.15 6.62 -11.05
C ALA A 72 -2.21 8.13 -11.26
N ARG A 73 -2.60 8.87 -10.23
CA ARG A 73 -2.53 10.33 -10.20
C ARG A 73 -1.47 10.75 -9.22
N HIS A 74 -0.57 11.61 -9.66
CA HIS A 74 0.50 12.16 -8.83
C HIS A 74 0.22 13.61 -8.54
N PHE A 75 0.14 13.97 -7.26
CA PHE A 75 0.28 15.35 -6.82
C PHE A 75 1.75 15.63 -6.56
N ASN A 76 2.30 16.66 -7.19
CA ASN A 76 3.71 17.05 -7.08
C ASN A 76 3.94 18.28 -6.17
N GLY A 77 2.99 18.59 -5.30
CA GLY A 77 3.00 19.79 -4.45
C GLY A 77 2.29 20.99 -5.06
N HIS A 78 2.01 20.93 -6.37
CA HIS A 78 1.40 22.03 -7.11
C HIS A 78 0.13 21.59 -7.83
N ALA A 79 0.19 20.47 -8.55
CA ALA A 79 -0.91 20.00 -9.36
C ALA A 79 -0.97 18.48 -9.43
N TRP A 80 -2.18 17.96 -9.64
CA TRP A 80 -2.43 16.57 -9.95
C TRP A 80 -2.16 16.30 -11.43
N ARG A 81 -1.42 15.22 -11.72
CA ARG A 81 -1.16 14.74 -13.08
C ARG A 81 -1.46 13.25 -13.17
N THR A 82 -2.10 12.82 -14.25
CA THR A 82 -2.26 11.39 -14.52
C THR A 82 -0.95 10.84 -15.07
N VAL A 83 -0.47 9.76 -14.46
CA VAL A 83 0.69 9.00 -14.92
C VAL A 83 0.23 7.61 -15.31
N ARG A 84 0.75 7.13 -16.44
CA ARG A 84 0.45 5.78 -16.92
C ARG A 84 1.24 4.76 -16.11
N LEU A 85 0.53 3.77 -15.60
CA LEU A 85 1.14 2.55 -15.06
C LEU A 85 1.48 1.58 -16.19
N PRO A 86 2.35 0.58 -15.95
CA PRO A 86 2.54 -0.52 -16.87
C PRO A 86 1.21 -1.13 -17.33
N ARG A 87 1.10 -1.42 -18.64
CA ARG A 87 -0.18 -1.75 -19.29
C ARG A 87 -0.91 -2.91 -18.64
N GLY A 88 -2.12 -2.69 -18.15
CA GLY A 88 -2.95 -3.73 -17.52
C GLY A 88 -2.70 -3.90 -16.02
N SER A 89 -1.97 -2.98 -15.38
CA SER A 89 -1.81 -2.96 -13.94
C SER A 89 -3.06 -2.46 -13.22
N VAL A 90 -3.50 -3.18 -12.20
CA VAL A 90 -4.50 -2.71 -11.22
C VAL A 90 -3.85 -2.73 -9.85
N VAL A 91 -3.81 -1.58 -9.17
CA VAL A 91 -3.17 -1.44 -7.85
C VAL A 91 -4.21 -1.57 -6.75
N HIS A 92 -3.93 -2.43 -5.78
CA HIS A 92 -4.77 -2.65 -4.58
C HIS A 92 -4.11 -2.12 -3.31
N GLY A 93 -2.78 -2.19 -3.23
CA GLY A 93 -1.99 -1.71 -2.09
C GLY A 93 -0.72 -1.03 -2.55
N SER A 94 -0.19 -0.14 -1.72
CA SER A 94 1.03 0.59 -2.04
C SER A 94 1.69 1.12 -0.77
N ASP A 95 3.02 1.12 -0.74
CA ASP A 95 3.82 1.68 0.35
C ASP A 95 5.18 2.16 -0.17
N LYS A 96 5.97 2.83 0.66
CA LYS A 96 7.28 3.37 0.29
C LYS A 96 8.33 3.18 1.37
N THR A 97 9.57 3.12 0.93
CA THR A 97 10.75 3.26 1.80
C THR A 97 11.24 4.71 1.79
N SER A 98 11.09 5.41 0.65
CA SER A 98 11.46 6.81 0.49
C SER A 98 10.61 7.49 -0.61
N ALA A 99 10.79 8.80 -0.82
CA ALA A 99 10.14 9.49 -1.93
C ALA A 99 10.59 9.01 -3.32
N ARG A 100 11.73 8.29 -3.39
CA ARG A 100 12.33 7.77 -4.63
C ARG A 100 12.33 6.25 -4.70
N ASP A 101 11.75 5.59 -3.72
CA ASP A 101 11.69 4.14 -3.66
C ASP A 101 10.36 3.76 -3.03
N ALA A 102 9.45 3.33 -3.90
CA ALA A 102 8.11 2.96 -3.51
C ALA A 102 7.58 1.77 -4.30
N TRP A 103 6.60 1.10 -3.72
CA TRP A 103 6.07 -0.15 -4.21
C TRP A 103 4.56 -0.08 -4.29
N ALA A 104 4.01 -0.74 -5.30
CA ALA A 104 2.58 -0.94 -5.46
C ALA A 104 2.33 -2.38 -5.85
N VAL A 105 1.30 -2.98 -5.29
CA VAL A 105 0.93 -4.38 -5.52
C VAL A 105 -0.51 -4.47 -5.94
N GLY A 106 -0.80 -5.50 -6.73
CA GLY A 106 -2.15 -5.82 -7.13
C GLY A 106 -2.17 -6.89 -8.20
N ALA A 107 -3.00 -6.73 -9.23
CA ALA A 107 -3.28 -7.78 -10.20
C ALA A 107 -3.32 -7.26 -11.64
N GLN A 108 -3.04 -8.15 -12.60
CA GLN A 108 -3.25 -7.91 -14.02
C GLN A 108 -4.74 -7.87 -14.31
N ARG A 109 -5.20 -6.83 -15.02
CA ARG A 109 -6.61 -6.61 -15.34
C ARG A 109 -7.27 -7.80 -16.03
N ASN A 110 -6.55 -8.53 -16.89
CA ASN A 110 -7.14 -9.50 -17.80
C ASN A 110 -7.31 -10.91 -17.21
N ASP A 111 -6.42 -11.29 -16.29
CA ASP A 111 -6.37 -12.66 -15.76
C ASP A 111 -6.10 -12.70 -14.25
N GLU A 112 -6.23 -11.54 -13.60
CA GLU A 112 -6.04 -11.32 -12.17
C GLU A 112 -4.69 -11.81 -11.63
N ARG A 113 -3.72 -12.06 -12.53
CA ARG A 113 -2.40 -12.53 -12.12
C ARG A 113 -1.75 -11.48 -11.24
N PRO A 114 -1.27 -11.86 -10.05
CA PRO A 114 -0.66 -10.91 -9.16
C PRO A 114 0.55 -10.20 -9.77
N MET A 115 0.83 -8.99 -9.31
CA MET A 115 1.98 -8.21 -9.74
C MET A 115 2.51 -7.30 -8.64
N ALA A 116 3.78 -6.91 -8.80
CA ALA A 116 4.38 -5.81 -8.09
C ALA A 116 4.92 -4.77 -9.08
N LEU A 117 4.80 -3.50 -8.69
CA LEU A 117 5.36 -2.35 -9.36
C LEU A 117 6.35 -1.66 -8.42
N HIS A 118 7.46 -1.19 -8.98
CA HIS A 118 8.48 -0.43 -8.29
C HIS A 118 8.62 0.97 -8.89
N TRP A 119 8.66 1.98 -8.03
CA TRP A 119 8.94 3.37 -8.34
C TRP A 119 10.39 3.69 -8.00
N ASP A 120 11.17 4.05 -9.02
CA ASP A 120 12.60 4.37 -8.91
C ASP A 120 12.88 5.88 -8.72
N GLY A 121 11.85 6.68 -8.42
CA GLY A 121 11.95 8.14 -8.38
C GLY A 121 11.66 8.82 -9.71
N LYS A 122 11.49 8.07 -10.81
CA LYS A 122 11.20 8.61 -12.15
C LYS A 122 9.98 7.94 -12.80
N LYS A 123 9.87 6.61 -12.72
CA LYS A 123 8.78 5.85 -13.35
C LYS A 123 8.42 4.60 -12.55
N TRP A 124 7.17 4.17 -12.68
CA TRP A 124 6.71 2.86 -12.20
C TRP A 124 7.10 1.76 -13.21
N GLN A 125 7.70 0.68 -12.72
CA GLN A 125 8.14 -0.46 -13.52
C GLN A 125 7.62 -1.76 -12.93
N ARG A 126 7.33 -2.76 -13.78
CA ARG A 126 6.95 -4.10 -13.29
C ARG A 126 8.16 -4.83 -12.74
N VAL A 127 7.96 -5.49 -11.61
CA VAL A 127 8.90 -6.48 -11.09
C VAL A 127 8.37 -7.86 -11.45
N THR A 128 9.13 -8.59 -12.26
CA THR A 128 8.70 -9.85 -12.89
C THR A 128 9.13 -11.10 -12.13
N ASP A 129 9.59 -10.95 -10.89
CA ASP A 129 10.00 -12.11 -10.08
C ASP A 129 8.77 -12.91 -9.64
N ARG A 130 8.74 -14.21 -9.98
CA ARG A 130 7.64 -15.11 -9.63
C ARG A 130 7.50 -15.31 -8.12
N ALA A 131 8.53 -14.99 -7.35
CA ALA A 131 8.53 -15.11 -5.89
C ALA A 131 7.44 -14.24 -5.23
N VAL A 132 7.09 -13.10 -5.82
CA VAL A 132 6.09 -12.17 -5.28
C VAL A 132 4.73 -12.25 -5.98
N PHE A 133 4.43 -13.36 -6.67
CA PHE A 133 3.06 -13.55 -7.14
C PHE A 133 2.12 -13.85 -5.97
N GLY A 134 1.18 -12.93 -5.76
CA GLY A 134 0.05 -13.03 -4.84
C GLY A 134 0.17 -12.06 -3.68
N VAL A 135 0.92 -10.97 -3.82
CA VAL A 135 1.12 -10.03 -2.72
C VAL A 135 -0.22 -9.42 -2.29
N THR A 136 -0.61 -9.67 -1.05
CA THR A 136 -1.85 -9.14 -0.45
C THR A 136 -1.61 -7.87 0.36
N GLY A 137 -0.37 -7.64 0.80
CA GLY A 137 0.03 -6.44 1.53
C GLY A 137 1.55 -6.22 1.44
N ILE A 138 1.97 -4.97 1.63
CA ILE A 138 3.38 -4.58 1.69
C ILE A 138 3.60 -3.58 2.82
N ALA A 139 4.79 -3.61 3.42
CA ALA A 139 5.24 -2.62 4.40
C ALA A 139 6.74 -2.35 4.23
N PRO A 140 7.24 -1.13 4.49
CA PRO A 140 8.67 -0.83 4.44
C PRO A 140 9.43 -1.61 5.53
N ASP A 141 10.68 -1.94 5.24
CA ASP A 141 11.58 -2.55 6.22
C ASP A 141 12.34 -1.52 7.09
N GLY A 142 12.16 -0.23 6.82
CA GLY A 142 12.87 0.87 7.49
C GLY A 142 14.34 1.05 7.06
N SER A 143 14.80 0.35 6.03
CA SER A 143 16.20 0.34 5.56
C SER A 143 16.37 0.37 4.03
N GLY A 144 15.32 0.68 3.28
CA GLY A 144 15.36 0.76 1.80
C GLY A 144 14.89 -0.51 1.10
N GLY A 145 14.25 -1.43 1.82
CA GLY A 145 13.58 -2.60 1.30
C GLY A 145 12.11 -2.67 1.71
N VAL A 146 11.40 -3.70 1.25
CA VAL A 146 9.99 -3.92 1.59
C VAL A 146 9.73 -5.36 1.98
N TYR A 147 8.86 -5.53 2.95
CA TYR A 147 8.21 -6.81 3.22
C TYR A 147 6.94 -6.92 2.40
N ALA A 148 6.64 -8.13 1.94
CA ALA A 148 5.46 -8.47 1.18
C ALA A 148 4.81 -9.73 1.76
N ALA A 149 3.52 -9.66 2.07
CA ALA A 149 2.73 -10.83 2.39
C ALA A 149 2.38 -11.57 1.10
N THR A 150 2.83 -12.82 0.93
CA THR A 150 2.57 -13.64 -0.26
C THR A 150 1.77 -14.89 0.10
N PRO A 151 1.21 -15.63 -0.88
CA PRO A 151 0.52 -16.90 -0.62
C PRO A 151 1.46 -17.98 -0.05
N LYS A 152 2.78 -17.79 -0.17
CA LYS A 152 3.81 -18.71 0.34
C LYS A 152 4.41 -18.25 1.67
N GLY A 153 3.94 -17.15 2.23
CA GLY A 153 4.48 -16.55 3.45
C GLY A 153 5.04 -15.15 3.26
N LEU A 154 5.81 -14.69 4.24
CA LEU A 154 6.45 -13.38 4.20
C LEU A 154 7.66 -13.39 3.25
N ALA A 155 7.73 -12.44 2.33
CA ALA A 155 8.89 -12.20 1.48
C ALA A 155 9.50 -10.83 1.79
N HIS A 156 10.82 -10.70 1.69
CA HIS A 156 11.55 -9.46 1.89
C HIS A 156 12.34 -9.12 0.63
N TYR A 157 12.16 -7.89 0.14
CA TYR A 157 12.93 -7.35 -0.96
C TYR A 157 13.98 -6.39 -0.45
N ARG A 158 15.22 -6.60 -0.87
CA ARG A 158 16.32 -5.67 -0.63
C ARG A 158 17.34 -5.77 -1.76
N GLU A 159 17.85 -4.63 -2.22
CA GLU A 159 18.94 -4.55 -3.20
C GLU A 159 18.70 -5.38 -4.48
N GLY A 160 17.47 -5.32 -5.03
CA GLY A 160 17.16 -6.02 -6.27
C GLY A 160 16.71 -7.47 -6.11
N ARG A 161 16.69 -8.00 -4.88
CA ARG A 161 16.45 -9.42 -4.62
C ARG A 161 15.33 -9.67 -3.62
N TRP A 162 14.48 -10.64 -3.93
CA TRP A 162 13.51 -11.20 -3.00
C TRP A 162 14.10 -12.39 -2.23
N THR A 163 13.85 -12.44 -0.92
CA THR A 163 14.13 -13.57 -0.05
C THR A 163 12.86 -13.97 0.69
N PHE A 164 12.57 -15.27 0.79
CA PHE A 164 11.44 -15.74 1.60
C PHE A 164 11.88 -15.89 3.05
N ILE A 165 11.07 -15.34 3.94
CA ILE A 165 11.24 -15.46 5.37
C ILE A 165 10.39 -16.63 5.84
N LYS A 166 10.97 -17.45 6.71
CA LYS A 166 10.30 -18.60 7.27
C LYS A 166 9.24 -18.12 8.25
N ASP A 167 7.98 -18.46 7.98
CA ASP A 167 6.88 -18.12 8.86
C ASP A 167 6.90 -18.94 10.17
N PRO A 168 6.35 -18.39 11.26
CA PRO A 168 6.16 -19.11 12.50
C PRO A 168 5.25 -20.32 12.28
N LYS A 169 5.64 -21.44 12.89
CA LYS A 169 4.84 -22.68 12.87
C LYS A 169 4.04 -22.76 14.14
N VAL A 170 2.73 -22.97 14.01
CA VAL A 170 1.85 -23.29 15.14
C VAL A 170 1.54 -24.79 15.06
N SER A 171 1.90 -25.53 16.10
CA SER A 171 1.80 -27.01 16.10
C SER A 171 0.36 -27.47 15.86
N GLY A 172 0.18 -28.32 14.85
CA GLY A 172 -1.13 -28.83 14.45
C GLY A 172 -2.00 -27.86 13.66
N TYR A 173 -1.54 -26.65 13.36
CA TYR A 173 -2.24 -25.67 12.54
C TYR A 173 -1.48 -25.40 11.24
N ARG A 174 -2.23 -25.23 10.14
CA ARG A 174 -1.69 -24.81 8.84
C ARG A 174 -1.84 -23.31 8.70
N LEU A 175 -0.78 -22.62 8.29
CA LEU A 175 -0.88 -21.21 7.86
C LEU A 175 -1.81 -21.13 6.65
N THR A 176 -2.84 -20.31 6.74
CA THR A 176 -3.79 -20.10 5.64
C THR A 176 -3.51 -18.80 4.92
N GLN A 177 -3.22 -17.73 5.66
CA GLN A 177 -3.05 -16.40 5.09
C GLN A 177 -2.21 -15.49 6.00
N LEU A 178 -1.40 -14.64 5.39
CA LEU A 178 -0.92 -13.39 6.00
C LEU A 178 -1.96 -12.31 5.77
N TYR A 179 -2.56 -11.83 6.85
CA TYR A 179 -3.69 -10.92 6.80
C TYR A 179 -3.26 -9.46 6.65
N ASP A 180 -2.31 -9.04 7.48
CA ASP A 180 -1.85 -7.66 7.52
C ASP A 180 -0.38 -7.56 7.96
N LEU A 181 0.28 -6.48 7.56
CA LEU A 181 1.63 -6.13 7.97
C LEU A 181 1.77 -4.62 8.15
N GLU A 182 2.38 -4.22 9.26
CA GLU A 182 2.58 -2.81 9.61
C GLU A 182 4.00 -2.59 10.10
N HIS A 183 4.70 -1.64 9.46
CA HIS A 183 6.02 -1.20 9.89
C HIS A 183 5.94 -0.46 11.23
N ILE A 184 6.89 -0.71 12.14
CA ILE A 184 6.98 0.04 13.38
C ILE A 184 7.84 1.29 13.12
N PRO A 185 7.25 2.51 13.16
CA PRO A 185 7.96 3.73 12.78
C PRO A 185 9.25 3.94 13.56
N GLY A 186 10.30 4.40 12.87
CA GLY A 186 11.61 4.64 13.47
C GLY A 186 12.42 3.38 13.79
N THR A 187 11.97 2.20 13.37
CA THR A 187 12.66 0.92 13.61
C THR A 187 12.89 0.14 12.31
N ARG A 188 13.56 -1.01 12.42
CA ARG A 188 13.66 -2.04 11.36
C ARG A 188 12.74 -3.23 11.62
N SER A 189 11.64 -2.99 12.34
CA SER A 189 10.70 -4.03 12.73
C SER A 189 9.35 -3.82 12.06
N LEU A 190 8.64 -4.91 11.85
CA LEU A 190 7.21 -4.89 11.55
C LEU A 190 6.43 -5.83 12.46
N TRP A 191 5.15 -5.55 12.59
CA TRP A 191 4.15 -6.49 13.08
C TRP A 191 3.44 -7.14 11.90
N THR A 192 3.07 -8.40 12.05
CA THR A 192 2.26 -9.13 11.08
C THR A 192 1.18 -9.93 11.77
N ILE A 193 0.00 -10.03 11.15
CA ILE A 193 -1.07 -10.91 11.60
C ILE A 193 -1.15 -12.11 10.66
N HIS A 194 -1.00 -13.30 11.22
CA HIS A 194 -1.16 -14.56 10.53
C HIS A 194 -2.47 -15.24 10.92
N LEU A 195 -3.16 -15.81 9.94
CA LEU A 195 -4.31 -16.68 10.14
C LEU A 195 -3.91 -18.13 9.93
N PHE A 196 -4.38 -18.97 10.84
CA PHE A 196 -4.09 -20.39 10.90
C PHE A 196 -5.39 -21.19 10.99
N ALA A 197 -5.39 -22.41 10.48
CA ALA A 197 -6.54 -23.32 10.57
C ALA A 197 -6.15 -24.75 10.96
N LYS A 198 -7.04 -25.43 11.69
CA LYS A 198 -6.96 -26.85 12.07
C LYS A 198 -8.37 -27.45 12.11
N GLY A 199 -8.72 -28.26 11.11
CA GLY A 199 -10.12 -28.70 10.92
C GLY A 199 -11.02 -27.46 10.79
N ASP A 200 -12.10 -27.43 11.56
CA ASP A 200 -13.04 -26.29 11.60
C ASP A 200 -12.59 -25.16 12.54
N SER A 201 -11.46 -25.31 13.23
CA SER A 201 -10.92 -24.28 14.12
C SER A 201 -10.01 -23.31 13.35
N SER A 202 -10.12 -22.01 13.67
CA SER A 202 -9.21 -20.97 13.19
C SER A 202 -8.45 -20.34 14.36
N GLY A 203 -7.26 -19.81 14.09
CA GLY A 203 -6.42 -19.14 15.07
C GLY A 203 -5.66 -17.97 14.45
N THR A 204 -5.31 -16.99 15.27
CA THR A 204 -4.56 -15.81 14.87
C THR A 204 -3.25 -15.76 15.63
N LEU A 205 -2.16 -15.42 14.94
CA LEU A 205 -0.88 -15.17 15.55
C LEU A 205 -0.36 -13.79 15.15
N LEU A 206 -0.14 -12.94 16.14
CA LEU A 206 0.62 -11.70 15.99
C LEU A 206 2.11 -12.04 16.10
N SER A 207 2.91 -11.59 15.14
CA SER A 207 4.36 -11.83 15.11
C SER A 207 5.12 -10.56 14.82
N ARG A 208 6.31 -10.44 15.41
CA ARG A 208 7.23 -9.34 15.15
C ARG A 208 8.43 -9.87 14.38
N TYR A 209 8.79 -9.17 13.31
CA TYR A 209 10.00 -9.45 12.53
C TYR A 209 10.98 -8.29 12.63
N GLN A 210 12.27 -8.59 12.49
CA GLN A 210 13.35 -7.62 12.38
C GLN A 210 14.14 -7.88 11.10
N ALA A 211 14.51 -6.81 10.40
CA ALA A 211 15.43 -6.84 9.26
C ALA A 211 16.90 -6.88 9.71
#